data_AF-A0A8J4PWD5-F1
#
_entry.id   AF-A0A8J4PWD5-F1
#
_cell.length_a   1.000
_cell.length_b   1.000
_cell.length_c   1.000
_cell.angle_alpha   90.00
_cell.angle_beta   90.00
_cell.angle_gamma   90.00
#
_symmetry.space_group_name_H-M   'P 1'
#
loop_
_entity.id
_entity.type
_entity.pdbx_description
1 polymer ?
#
loop_
_entity_poly.entity_id
_entity_poly.type
_entity_poly.pdbx_seq_one_letter_code
_entity_poly.pdbx_strand_id
1 'polypeptide(L)'
;MLSSLFILSDTGDILIEKHWKGLINRTICEYFWDQVLASKKSNGSIPPIISTPKYYLINIQRDKVYFLAVLQSEVQPLLVIDFLQRIYETFVSYFGSTITDGSIKDHFVHVYQLLDEMGDNGFPFTTELNFLKEMIKPTGVLSSVISGVTGSSNVTDALPNGSLGAINWRKTGIKYASNEIFFDVIEEIDCIIDNNGHMVSCEVNGEILVNCKLSGMPDLTLTFNNPRMLDDVSFHPCVRYSKWENDRVLSFIPPDGQFKLFTYRVKGVTQLPLFVKPQISFGEGGGRVNVSVGPKVTNFGPQQSKTVIEDVMVTIPFSKSVSTTNLTCNVGSYSMEEATKVCKWNIGKIPKERSPLLSGYVNLIPGQPAPESNPSLLVQFKITGFAISGLSIDVLTCSEAYKPYKGVRAITKAGKFQVRA
;
A
#
# COMPACT_ATOMS: atom_id res chain seq x y z
N MET A 1 15.17 1.53 23.46
CA MET A 1 15.56 0.55 22.42
C MET A 1 16.34 1.24 21.30
N LEU A 2 15.74 2.20 20.59
CA LEU A 2 16.45 3.17 19.76
C LEU A 2 17.30 4.07 20.65
N SER A 3 18.49 4.45 20.17
CA SER A 3 19.29 5.50 20.79
C SER A 3 18.96 6.86 20.17
N SER A 4 18.78 6.90 18.85
CA SER A 4 18.41 8.12 18.11
C SER A 4 17.65 7.82 16.82
N LEU A 5 16.90 8.80 16.33
CA LEU A 5 16.25 8.82 15.02
C LEU A 5 16.70 10.06 14.27
N PHE A 6 17.15 9.87 13.03
CA PHE A 6 17.37 10.95 12.09
C PHE A 6 16.38 10.85 10.93
N ILE A 7 15.92 11.99 10.46
CA ILE A 7 15.15 12.08 9.22
C ILE A 7 15.96 12.89 8.21
N LEU A 8 16.25 12.31 7.05
CA LEU A 8 17.13 12.88 6.04
C LEU A 8 16.37 13.16 4.75
N SER A 9 16.75 14.22 4.04
CA SER A 9 16.27 14.53 2.69
C SER A 9 16.79 13.55 1.63
N ASP A 10 16.37 13.73 0.38
CA ASP A 10 16.92 13.01 -0.79
C ASP A 10 18.32 13.50 -1.22
N THR A 11 18.81 14.57 -0.60
CA THR A 11 20.17 15.12 -0.72
C THR A 11 21.09 14.74 0.42
N GLY A 12 20.56 14.14 1.50
CA GLY A 12 21.32 13.71 2.68
C GLY A 12 21.36 14.74 3.81
N ASP A 13 20.64 15.85 3.66
CA ASP A 13 20.53 16.89 4.69
C ASP A 13 19.70 16.38 5.87
N ILE A 14 20.16 16.66 7.08
CA ILE A 14 19.45 16.29 8.31
C ILE A 14 18.29 17.24 8.54
N LEU A 15 17.07 16.72 8.44
CA LEU A 15 15.83 17.46 8.67
C LEU A 15 15.43 17.44 10.14
N ILE A 16 15.56 16.29 10.78
CA ILE A 16 15.22 16.05 12.19
C ILE A 16 16.30 15.19 12.82
N GLU A 17 16.63 15.49 14.08
CA GLU A 17 17.45 14.64 14.93
C GLU A 17 16.76 14.51 16.30
N LYS A 18 16.36 13.29 16.65
CA LYS A 18 15.76 12.99 17.95
C LYS A 18 16.62 11.98 18.69
N HIS A 19 17.08 12.37 19.88
CA HIS A 19 17.88 11.52 20.76
C HIS A 19 17.06 11.13 21.99
N TRP A 20 16.99 9.84 22.32
CA TRP A 20 16.31 9.35 23.53
C TRP A 20 17.25 8.97 24.67
N LYS A 21 18.45 8.45 24.34
CA LYS A 21 19.42 7.96 25.35
C LYS A 21 20.64 8.87 25.53
N GLY A 22 21.06 9.52 24.45
CA GLY A 22 22.25 10.35 24.43
C GLY A 22 22.55 10.85 23.02
N LEU A 23 23.36 11.91 22.96
CA LEU A 23 23.76 12.53 21.70
C LEU A 23 24.59 11.56 20.85
N ILE A 24 24.19 11.40 19.60
CA ILE A 24 24.92 10.63 18.59
C ILE A 24 25.47 11.62 17.57
N ASN A 25 26.76 11.49 17.26
CA ASN A 25 27.43 12.35 16.30
C ASN A 25 26.85 12.17 14.88
N ARG A 26 26.60 13.27 14.18
CA ARG A 26 26.07 13.35 12.82
C ARG A 26 26.95 12.66 11.76
N THR A 27 28.21 12.35 12.03
CA THR A 27 29.06 11.53 11.15
C THR A 27 28.41 10.18 10.80
N ILE A 28 27.51 9.65 11.64
CA ILE A 28 26.78 8.43 11.33
C ILE A 28 25.83 8.61 10.12
N CYS A 29 25.27 9.81 9.95
CA CYS A 29 24.42 10.16 8.81
C CYS A 29 25.25 10.29 7.54
N GLU A 30 26.46 10.84 7.62
CA GLU A 30 27.41 10.89 6.49
C GLU A 30 27.77 9.48 6.02
N TYR A 31 28.12 8.58 6.95
CA TYR A 31 28.40 7.18 6.63
C TYR A 31 27.20 6.48 5.99
N PHE A 32 25.99 6.69 6.53
CA PHE A 32 24.76 6.17 5.95
C PHE A 32 24.56 6.71 4.52
N TRP A 33 24.81 8.00 4.30
CA TRP A 33 24.65 8.63 3.00
C TRP A 33 25.62 8.09 1.95
N ASP A 34 26.85 7.79 2.33
CA ASP A 34 27.80 7.12 1.44
C ASP A 34 27.28 5.75 0.95
N GLN A 35 26.61 4.99 1.83
CA GLN A 35 25.96 3.74 1.46
C GLN A 35 24.78 3.95 0.49
N VAL A 36 23.98 4.99 0.69
CA VAL A 36 22.90 5.39 -0.24
C VAL A 36 23.47 5.72 -1.62
N LEU A 37 24.56 6.49 -1.67
CA LEU A 37 25.21 6.86 -2.93
C LEU A 37 25.84 5.65 -3.63
N ALA A 38 26.43 4.73 -2.87
CA ALA A 38 26.98 3.49 -3.41
C ALA A 38 25.88 2.59 -4.01
N SER A 39 24.73 2.44 -3.33
CA SER A 39 23.62 1.63 -3.83
C SER A 39 22.98 2.23 -5.10
N LYS A 40 22.88 3.56 -5.18
CA LYS A 40 22.42 4.26 -6.39
C LYS A 40 23.33 3.99 -7.58
N LYS A 41 24.66 3.93 -7.40
CA LYS A 41 25.62 3.62 -8.49
C LYS A 41 25.48 2.19 -8.99
N SER A 42 25.13 1.24 -8.13
CA SER A 42 24.97 -0.17 -8.50
C SER A 42 23.55 -0.54 -8.98
N ASN A 43 22.64 0.44 -9.13
CA ASN A 43 21.21 0.21 -9.36
C ASN A 43 20.58 -0.75 -8.32
N GLY A 44 21.13 -0.79 -7.11
CA GLY A 44 20.68 -1.63 -6.01
C GLY A 44 19.84 -0.85 -4.99
N SER A 45 19.13 -1.58 -4.13
CA SER A 45 18.51 -1.01 -2.94
C SER A 45 19.51 -0.94 -1.78
N ILE A 46 19.43 0.11 -0.96
CA ILE A 46 20.18 0.16 0.29
C ILE A 46 19.73 -0.99 1.21
N PRO A 47 20.65 -1.70 1.90
CA PRO A 47 20.25 -2.69 2.87
C PRO A 47 19.46 -2.01 4.00
N PRO A 48 18.34 -2.59 4.46
CA PRO A 48 17.53 -2.00 5.52
C PRO A 48 18.25 -1.95 6.86
N ILE A 49 19.26 -2.81 7.05
CA ILE A 49 20.08 -2.90 8.27
C ILE A 49 21.55 -2.78 7.87
N ILE A 50 22.26 -1.84 8.48
CA ILE A 50 23.69 -1.61 8.25
C ILE A 50 24.41 -1.69 9.59
N SER A 51 25.39 -2.60 9.69
CA SER A 51 26.22 -2.75 10.88
C SER A 51 27.44 -1.82 10.80
N THR A 52 27.71 -1.11 11.87
CA THR A 52 28.93 -0.32 12.07
C THR A 52 29.68 -0.84 13.31
N PRO A 53 30.94 -0.45 13.56
CA PRO A 53 31.68 -0.94 14.72
C PRO A 53 31.03 -0.66 16.08
N LYS A 54 30.21 0.40 16.18
CA LYS A 54 29.60 0.86 17.44
C LYS A 54 28.07 0.84 17.44
N TYR A 55 27.45 0.94 16.26
CA TYR A 55 26.00 1.09 16.12
C TYR A 55 25.44 0.15 15.06
N TYR A 56 24.17 -0.20 15.23
CA TYR A 56 23.33 -0.75 14.18
C TYR A 56 22.45 0.36 13.62
N LEU A 57 22.39 0.45 12.30
CA LEU A 57 21.55 1.41 11.60
C LEU A 57 20.40 0.67 10.94
N ILE A 58 19.18 1.08 11.22
CA ILE A 58 17.98 0.53 10.58
C ILE A 58 17.29 1.67 9.85
N ASN A 59 17.01 1.47 8.57
CA ASN A 59 16.43 2.52 7.74
C ASN A 59 15.20 2.06 6.97
N ILE A 60 14.30 3.02 6.75
CA ILE A 60 13.26 2.93 5.73
C ILE A 60 13.34 4.17 4.84
N GLN A 61 13.06 4.00 3.55
CA GLN A 61 12.86 5.09 2.61
C GLN A 61 11.37 5.17 2.26
N ARG A 62 10.78 6.36 2.39
CA ARG A 62 9.42 6.66 1.95
C ARG A 62 9.45 7.93 1.13
N ASP A 63 8.89 7.88 -0.06
CA ASP A 63 8.99 8.96 -1.04
C ASP A 63 10.45 9.38 -1.25
N LYS A 64 10.76 10.65 -0.92
CA LYS A 64 12.09 11.26 -1.02
C LYS A 64 12.75 11.50 0.34
N VAL A 65 12.28 10.82 1.38
CA VAL A 65 12.73 11.01 2.76
C VAL A 65 13.23 9.68 3.33
N TYR A 66 14.33 9.73 4.08
CA TYR A 66 14.89 8.58 4.77
C TYR A 66 14.67 8.72 6.28
N PHE A 67 14.20 7.65 6.91
CA PHE A 67 14.13 7.54 8.36
C PHE A 67 15.24 6.59 8.79
N LEU A 68 16.14 7.06 9.65
CA LEU A 68 17.33 6.34 10.08
C LEU A 68 17.32 6.19 11.60
N ALA A 69 17.01 4.99 12.08
CA ALA A 69 17.15 4.61 13.48
C ALA A 69 18.59 4.17 13.78
N VAL A 70 19.14 4.67 14.87
CA VAL A 70 20.47 4.30 15.38
C VAL A 70 20.32 3.55 16.69
N LEU A 71 20.93 2.37 16.77
CA LEU A 71 20.87 1.49 17.93
C LEU A 71 22.27 1.14 18.42
N GLN A 72 22.44 1.01 19.74
CA GLN A 72 23.71 0.59 20.37
C GLN A 72 23.74 -0.89 20.74
N SER A 73 22.59 -1.55 20.75
CA SER A 73 22.42 -2.95 21.11
C SER A 73 21.56 -3.64 20.07
N GLU A 74 21.73 -4.96 19.95
CA GLU A 74 20.88 -5.78 19.09
C GLU A 74 19.45 -5.81 19.62
N VAL A 75 18.48 -5.63 18.72
CA VAL A 75 17.04 -5.74 18.99
C VAL A 75 16.37 -6.36 17.77
N GLN A 76 15.12 -6.81 17.92
CA GLN A 76 14.34 -7.35 16.81
C GLN A 76 14.17 -6.28 15.71
N PRO A 77 14.78 -6.45 14.51
CA PRO A 77 14.79 -5.38 13.51
C PRO A 77 13.40 -5.02 12.99
N LEU A 78 12.51 -6.00 12.89
CA LEU A 78 11.13 -5.79 12.45
C LEU A 78 10.35 -4.83 13.36
N LEU A 79 10.61 -4.85 14.67
CA LEU A 79 9.98 -3.91 15.60
C LEU A 79 10.40 -2.47 15.30
N VAL A 80 11.68 -2.26 14.97
CA VAL A 80 12.19 -0.93 14.62
C VAL A 80 11.64 -0.47 13.28
N ILE A 81 11.62 -1.37 12.28
CA ILE A 81 11.07 -1.07 10.95
C ILE A 81 9.57 -0.72 11.05
N ASP A 82 8.78 -1.48 11.81
CA ASP A 82 7.36 -1.21 12.06
C ASP A 82 7.16 0.14 12.77
N PHE A 83 7.99 0.44 13.77
CA PHE A 83 7.93 1.73 14.45
C PHE A 83 8.23 2.91 13.52
N LEU A 84 9.26 2.81 12.69
CA LEU A 84 9.57 3.83 11.68
C LEU A 84 8.44 3.99 10.67
N GLN A 85 7.81 2.88 10.25
CA GLN A 85 6.65 2.90 9.37
C GLN A 85 5.47 3.63 10.03
N ARG A 86 5.17 3.35 11.30
CA ARG A 86 4.11 4.03 12.05
C ARG A 86 4.38 5.52 12.19
N ILE A 87 5.63 5.94 12.42
CA ILE A 87 5.99 7.37 12.45
C ILE A 87 5.65 8.04 11.11
N TYR A 88 6.05 7.42 9.99
CA TYR A 88 5.72 7.94 8.66
C TYR A 88 4.21 8.02 8.42
N GLU A 89 3.44 6.97 8.75
CA GLU A 89 1.99 6.94 8.59
C GLU A 89 1.28 8.00 9.44
N THR A 90 1.74 8.21 10.68
CA THR A 90 1.26 9.30 11.53
C THR A 90 1.54 10.65 10.88
N PHE A 91 2.75 10.87 10.35
CA PHE A 91 3.08 12.13 9.67
C PHE A 91 2.19 12.36 8.45
N VAL A 92 1.96 11.33 7.61
CA VAL A 92 1.04 11.43 6.46
C VAL A 92 -0.35 11.83 6.93
N SER A 93 -0.84 11.24 8.02
CA SER A 93 -2.16 11.61 8.54
C SER A 93 -2.22 13.04 9.11
N TYR A 94 -1.12 13.63 9.57
CA TYR A 94 -1.08 14.98 10.15
C TYR A 94 -0.78 16.07 9.11
N PHE A 95 0.13 15.80 8.18
CA PHE A 95 0.73 16.80 7.31
C PHE A 95 0.33 16.65 5.83
N GLY A 96 -0.44 15.61 5.48
CA GLY A 96 -0.99 15.40 4.14
C GLY A 96 -0.47 14.15 3.44
N SER A 97 -0.94 13.90 2.21
CA SER A 97 -0.79 12.60 1.53
C SER A 97 0.65 12.18 1.22
N THR A 98 1.61 13.10 1.21
CA THR A 98 3.04 12.78 0.99
C THR A 98 3.93 13.61 1.90
N ILE A 99 4.97 12.98 2.43
CA ILE A 99 5.96 13.65 3.29
C ILE A 99 7.12 14.10 2.43
N THR A 100 7.35 15.41 2.43
CA THR A 100 8.44 16.08 1.72
C THR A 100 9.32 16.83 2.70
N ASP A 101 10.51 17.23 2.24
CA ASP A 101 11.39 18.13 2.97
C ASP A 101 10.65 19.39 3.47
N GLY A 102 9.88 20.03 2.59
CA GLY A 102 9.05 21.19 2.94
C GLY A 102 8.01 20.87 3.99
N SER A 103 7.27 19.76 3.86
CA SER A 103 6.25 19.35 4.82
C SER A 103 6.81 19.17 6.24
N ILE A 104 8.00 18.56 6.37
CA ILE A 104 8.67 18.38 7.67
C ILE A 104 9.11 19.73 8.25
N LYS A 105 9.68 20.61 7.42
CA LYS A 105 10.14 21.94 7.85
C LYS A 105 8.99 22.83 8.28
N ASP A 106 7.88 22.83 7.53
CA ASP A 106 6.68 23.61 7.83
C ASP A 106 6.00 23.16 9.14
N HIS A 107 6.14 21.87 9.49
CA HIS A 107 5.53 21.29 10.70
C HIS A 107 6.56 20.86 11.75
N PHE A 108 7.75 21.48 11.77
CA PHE A 108 8.90 21.07 12.59
C PHE A 108 8.53 20.86 14.07
N VAL A 109 7.73 21.75 14.66
CA VAL A 109 7.29 21.64 16.06
C VAL A 109 6.40 20.41 16.29
N HIS A 110 5.44 20.15 15.39
CA HIS A 110 4.55 18.99 15.51
C HIS A 110 5.29 17.68 15.33
N VAL A 111 6.32 17.67 14.47
CA VAL A 111 7.19 16.50 14.30
C VAL A 111 7.84 16.12 15.63
N TYR A 112 8.44 17.06 16.37
CA TYR A 112 9.03 16.74 17.68
C TYR A 112 7.98 16.32 18.71
N GLN A 113 6.84 17.01 18.77
CA GLN A 113 5.75 16.63 19.68
C GLN A 113 5.29 15.20 19.44
N LEU A 114 5.10 14.82 18.17
CA LEU A 114 4.71 13.47 17.80
C LEU A 114 5.81 12.46 18.13
N LEU A 115 7.08 12.75 17.83
CA LEU A 115 8.19 11.84 18.14
C LEU A 115 8.37 11.62 19.65
N ASP A 116 8.12 12.65 20.46
CA ASP A 116 8.19 12.59 21.92
C ASP A 116 7.06 11.72 22.49
N GLU A 117 5.85 11.82 21.95
CA GLU A 117 4.70 11.02 22.39
C GLU A 117 4.77 9.58 21.87
N MET A 118 5.23 9.39 20.63
CA MET A 118 5.31 8.07 20.01
C MET A 118 6.42 7.20 20.56
N GLY A 119 7.46 7.78 21.16
CA GLY A 119 8.60 7.03 21.70
C GLY A 119 9.09 7.53 23.05
N ASP A 120 9.15 6.64 24.03
CA ASP A 120 9.72 6.92 25.36
C ASP A 120 10.99 6.09 25.60
N ASN A 121 12.08 6.74 25.99
CA ASN A 121 13.42 6.13 26.13
C ASN A 121 13.82 5.23 24.92
N GLY A 122 13.36 5.64 23.73
CA GLY A 122 13.55 4.96 22.46
C GLY A 122 12.79 3.64 22.34
N PHE A 123 11.75 3.39 23.14
CA PHE A 123 10.78 2.33 22.95
C PHE A 123 9.49 2.91 22.35
N PRO A 124 8.80 2.21 21.43
CA PRO A 124 7.49 2.65 20.94
C PRO A 124 6.52 2.69 22.11
N PHE A 125 5.79 3.79 22.23
CA PHE A 125 4.82 4.01 23.30
C PHE A 125 3.43 4.25 22.69
N THR A 126 3.03 5.50 22.49
CA THR A 126 1.71 5.85 21.94
C THR A 126 1.76 5.84 20.41
N THR A 127 1.28 4.78 19.78
CA THR A 127 1.26 4.69 18.29
C THR A 127 -0.14 4.69 17.67
N GLU A 128 -1.19 4.79 18.50
CA GLU A 128 -2.58 4.85 18.02
C GLU A 128 -2.95 6.25 17.56
N LEU A 129 -3.29 6.39 16.27
CA LEU A 129 -3.49 7.68 15.62
C LEU A 129 -4.61 8.52 16.22
N ASN A 130 -5.74 7.89 16.59
CA ASN A 130 -6.87 8.62 17.18
C ASN A 130 -6.53 9.21 18.55
N PHE A 131 -5.69 8.50 19.32
CA PHE A 131 -5.22 8.97 20.61
C PHE A 131 -4.20 10.09 20.44
N LEU A 132 -3.26 9.95 19.50
CA LEU A 132 -2.31 11.01 19.14
C LEU A 132 -3.03 12.30 18.72
N LYS A 133 -4.07 12.21 17.87
CA LYS A 133 -4.84 13.38 17.40
C LYS A 133 -5.60 14.11 18.50
N GLU A 134 -5.87 13.43 19.60
CA GLU A 134 -6.51 14.03 20.76
C GLU A 134 -5.48 14.77 21.62
N MET A 135 -4.31 14.15 21.86
CA MET A 135 -3.23 14.76 22.64
C MET A 135 -2.53 15.91 21.92
N ILE A 136 -2.27 15.72 20.63
CA ILE A 136 -1.56 16.63 19.74
C ILE A 136 -2.52 16.93 18.60
N LYS A 137 -3.22 18.05 18.68
CA LYS A 137 -4.27 18.40 17.70
C LYS A 137 -3.63 18.70 16.34
N PRO A 138 -4.11 18.11 15.24
CA PRO A 138 -3.66 18.47 13.90
C PRO A 138 -3.85 19.96 13.61
N THR A 139 -2.92 20.54 12.85
CA THR A 139 -3.02 21.92 12.38
C THR A 139 -4.07 22.02 11.25
N GLY A 140 -5.29 22.40 11.60
CA GLY A 140 -6.28 22.87 10.65
C GLY A 140 -6.18 24.39 10.47
N VAL A 141 -6.66 24.90 9.33
CA VAL A 141 -6.74 26.36 9.05
C VAL A 141 -7.51 27.12 10.13
N LEU A 142 -8.47 26.47 10.79
CA LEU A 142 -9.23 27.05 11.89
C LEU A 142 -8.50 26.98 13.25
N SER A 143 -7.68 25.94 13.49
CA SER A 143 -6.95 25.83 14.75
C SER A 143 -5.75 26.78 14.80
N SER A 144 -5.04 27.00 13.69
CA SER A 144 -3.92 27.96 13.63
C SER A 144 -4.35 29.41 13.95
N VAL A 145 -5.54 29.82 13.51
CA VAL A 145 -6.09 31.16 13.79
C VAL A 145 -6.51 31.29 15.25
N ILE A 146 -7.09 30.25 15.85
CA ILE A 146 -7.51 30.27 17.25
C ILE A 146 -6.30 30.25 18.18
N SER A 147 -5.30 29.39 17.92
CA SER A 147 -4.08 29.31 18.73
C SER A 147 -3.27 30.61 18.65
N GLY A 148 -3.21 31.25 17.48
CA GLY A 148 -2.52 32.54 17.29
C GLY A 148 -3.17 33.74 18.01
N VAL A 149 -4.47 33.70 18.24
CA VAL A 149 -5.21 34.78 18.95
C VAL A 149 -5.34 34.51 20.45
N THR A 150 -5.38 33.24 20.86
CA THR A 150 -5.64 32.86 22.27
C THR A 150 -4.38 32.47 23.05
N GLY A 151 -3.23 32.27 22.38
CA GLY A 151 -2.01 31.77 23.00
C GLY A 151 -2.12 30.32 23.50
N SER A 152 -3.14 29.57 23.02
CA SER A 152 -3.36 28.18 23.44
C SER A 152 -2.40 27.22 22.74
N SER A 153 -1.92 26.22 23.49
CA SER A 153 -1.06 25.14 22.97
C SER A 153 -1.87 24.15 22.13
N ASN A 154 -1.24 23.56 21.12
CA ASN A 154 -1.81 22.44 20.36
C ASN A 154 -1.75 21.11 21.12
N VAL A 155 -1.04 21.08 22.26
CA VAL A 155 -0.97 19.95 23.19
C VAL A 155 -2.00 20.12 24.29
N THR A 156 -2.72 19.05 24.64
CA THR A 156 -3.73 19.07 25.70
C THR A 156 -3.13 18.83 27.08
N ASP A 157 -3.59 19.58 28.09
CA ASP A 157 -3.14 19.42 29.49
C ASP A 157 -3.74 18.18 30.20
N ALA A 158 -4.74 17.54 29.59
CA ALA A 158 -5.40 16.36 30.13
C ALA A 158 -5.28 15.17 29.17
N LEU A 159 -5.15 13.98 29.74
CA LEU A 159 -5.15 12.75 28.96
C LEU A 159 -6.54 12.52 28.32
N PRO A 160 -6.58 11.91 27.12
CA PRO A 160 -7.82 11.47 26.50
C PRO A 160 -8.69 10.62 27.42
N ASN A 161 -10.01 10.80 27.33
CA ASN A 161 -10.96 9.97 28.10
C ASN A 161 -10.82 8.50 27.69
N GLY A 162 -10.49 7.62 28.64
CA GLY A 162 -10.26 6.19 28.38
C GLY A 162 -8.79 5.78 28.26
N SER A 163 -7.84 6.70 28.47
CA SER A 163 -6.38 6.44 28.46
C SER A 163 -5.90 5.33 29.40
N LEU A 164 -6.64 5.02 30.46
CA LEU A 164 -6.36 3.93 31.41
C LEU A 164 -7.15 2.65 31.13
N GLY A 165 -8.00 2.65 30.10
CA GLY A 165 -8.83 1.50 29.71
C GLY A 165 -8.10 0.56 28.74
N ALA A 166 -8.65 -0.64 28.55
CA ALA A 166 -8.11 -1.62 27.60
C ALA A 166 -8.29 -1.21 26.12
N ILE A 167 -9.02 -0.13 25.83
CA ILE A 167 -9.33 0.35 24.49
C ILE A 167 -8.67 1.72 24.30
N ASN A 168 -7.56 1.75 23.58
CA ASN A 168 -6.76 2.96 23.32
C ASN A 168 -6.98 3.55 21.91
N TRP A 169 -7.75 2.88 21.05
CA TRP A 169 -7.99 3.31 19.65
C TRP A 169 -9.33 4.05 19.43
N ARG A 170 -10.21 4.11 20.45
CA ARG A 170 -11.53 4.76 20.35
C ARG A 170 -11.91 5.47 21.65
N LYS A 171 -12.31 6.75 21.53
CA LYS A 171 -12.79 7.55 22.65
C LYS A 171 -14.27 7.32 22.98
N THR A 172 -14.64 7.56 24.23
CA THR A 172 -16.03 7.58 24.67
C THR A 172 -16.74 8.86 24.24
N GLY A 173 -18.08 8.81 24.10
CA GLY A 173 -18.90 10.02 23.90
C GLY A 173 -18.91 10.58 22.47
N ILE A 174 -18.38 9.85 21.48
CA ILE A 174 -18.50 10.21 20.06
C ILE A 174 -19.98 10.29 19.68
N LYS A 175 -20.37 11.34 18.95
CA LYS A 175 -21.73 11.54 18.46
C LYS A 175 -21.70 11.93 16.99
N TYR A 176 -22.54 11.28 16.20
CA TYR A 176 -22.82 11.63 14.82
C TYR A 176 -24.31 11.84 14.62
N ALA A 177 -24.66 12.75 13.70
CA ALA A 177 -26.05 12.96 13.29
C ALA A 177 -26.62 11.73 12.55
N SER A 178 -25.78 11.03 11.79
CA SER A 178 -26.10 9.77 11.14
C SER A 178 -25.00 8.76 11.44
N ASN A 179 -25.41 7.53 11.80
CA ASN A 179 -24.48 6.46 12.13
C ASN A 179 -24.27 5.58 10.89
N GLU A 180 -23.07 5.66 10.31
CA GLU A 180 -22.72 4.97 9.07
C GLU A 180 -21.35 4.31 9.18
N ILE A 181 -21.21 3.16 8.52
CA ILE A 181 -19.94 2.44 8.41
C ILE A 181 -19.80 1.88 7.00
N PHE A 182 -18.65 2.15 6.39
CA PHE A 182 -18.32 1.70 5.04
C PHE A 182 -17.14 0.75 5.08
N PHE A 183 -17.23 -0.32 4.30
CA PHE A 183 -16.18 -1.32 4.12
C PHE A 183 -15.74 -1.32 2.65
N ASP A 184 -14.47 -1.02 2.43
CA ASP A 184 -13.81 -1.15 1.14
C ASP A 184 -12.98 -2.44 1.13
N VAL A 185 -13.42 -3.42 0.34
CA VAL A 185 -12.68 -4.66 0.08
C VAL A 185 -11.77 -4.42 -1.12
N ILE A 186 -10.48 -4.32 -0.89
CA ILE A 186 -9.48 -4.06 -1.94
C ILE A 186 -8.65 -5.34 -2.11
N GLU A 187 -8.63 -5.87 -3.32
CA GLU A 187 -7.91 -7.10 -3.66
C GLU A 187 -6.89 -6.83 -4.76
N GLU A 188 -5.67 -7.30 -4.54
CA GLU A 188 -4.58 -7.35 -5.50
C GLU A 188 -4.37 -8.80 -5.95
N ILE A 189 -4.41 -9.04 -7.25
CA ILE A 189 -4.12 -10.36 -7.82
C ILE A 189 -2.69 -10.43 -8.35
N ASP A 190 -1.90 -11.30 -7.73
CA ASP A 190 -0.58 -11.72 -8.22
C ASP A 190 -0.76 -13.02 -9.01
N CYS A 191 -0.40 -13.00 -10.29
CA CYS A 191 -0.65 -14.13 -11.18
C CYS A 191 0.46 -14.29 -12.21
N ILE A 192 0.88 -15.54 -12.44
CA ILE A 192 1.82 -15.90 -13.51
C ILE A 192 1.10 -16.86 -14.44
N ILE A 193 0.97 -16.47 -15.70
CA ILE A 193 0.43 -17.31 -16.78
C ILE A 193 1.61 -17.74 -17.67
N ASP A 194 1.67 -19.03 -18.00
CA ASP A 194 2.66 -19.58 -18.94
C ASP A 194 2.32 -19.24 -20.41
N ASN A 195 3.21 -19.62 -21.32
CA ASN A 195 3.05 -19.40 -22.76
C ASN A 195 1.89 -20.20 -23.40
N ASN A 196 1.41 -21.25 -22.72
CA ASN A 196 0.25 -22.04 -23.16
C ASN A 196 -1.07 -21.44 -22.65
N GLY A 197 -1.02 -20.41 -21.81
CA GLY A 197 -2.18 -19.79 -21.19
C GLY A 197 -2.64 -20.47 -19.89
N HIS A 198 -1.86 -21.42 -19.35
CA HIS A 198 -2.12 -22.03 -18.05
C HIS A 198 -1.61 -21.15 -16.92
N MET A 199 -2.33 -21.17 -15.82
CA MET A 199 -2.01 -20.43 -14.61
C MET A 199 -1.00 -21.23 -13.79
N VAL A 200 0.22 -20.70 -13.66
CA VAL A 200 1.33 -21.32 -12.90
C VAL A 200 1.19 -21.00 -11.41
N SER A 201 0.85 -19.76 -11.10
CA SER A 201 0.60 -19.29 -9.74
C SER A 201 -0.47 -18.20 -9.80
N CYS A 202 -1.36 -18.20 -8.81
CA CYS A 202 -2.35 -17.15 -8.63
C CYS A 202 -2.70 -17.03 -7.16
N GLU A 203 -2.54 -15.83 -6.66
CA GLU A 203 -2.75 -15.49 -5.26
C GLU A 203 -3.42 -14.12 -5.17
N VAL A 204 -4.33 -13.97 -4.22
CA VAL A 204 -5.01 -12.71 -3.96
C VAL A 204 -4.60 -12.19 -2.59
N ASN A 205 -4.05 -10.99 -2.58
CA ASN A 205 -3.77 -10.23 -1.37
C ASN A 205 -4.91 -9.24 -1.17
N GLY A 206 -5.62 -9.37 -0.07
CA GLY A 206 -6.78 -8.55 0.24
C GLY A 206 -6.58 -7.69 1.48
N GLU A 207 -7.21 -6.53 1.48
CA GLU A 207 -7.35 -5.66 2.65
C GLU A 207 -8.79 -5.15 2.77
N ILE A 208 -9.26 -5.01 4.01
CA ILE A 208 -10.54 -4.36 4.31
C ILE A 208 -10.27 -3.03 4.99
N LEU A 209 -10.48 -1.95 4.26
CA LEU A 209 -10.44 -0.60 4.79
C LEU A 209 -11.83 -0.20 5.28
N VAL A 210 -11.89 0.45 6.43
CA VAL A 210 -13.14 0.84 7.07
C VAL A 210 -13.17 2.35 7.24
N ASN A 211 -14.32 2.95 6.95
CA ASN A 211 -14.64 4.32 7.37
C ASN A 211 -15.82 4.26 8.34
N CYS A 212 -15.53 4.42 9.64
CA CYS A 212 -16.47 4.27 10.72
C CYS A 212 -16.90 5.63 11.26
N LYS A 213 -18.19 5.97 11.14
CA LYS A 213 -18.81 7.13 11.77
C LYS A 213 -19.98 6.68 12.63
N LEU A 214 -19.63 6.11 13.78
CA LEU A 214 -20.59 5.54 14.72
C LEU A 214 -20.53 6.29 16.04
N SER A 215 -21.68 6.50 16.67
CA SER A 215 -21.77 7.15 17.97
C SER A 215 -21.51 6.15 19.10
N GLY A 216 -20.98 6.61 20.23
CA GLY A 216 -20.76 5.76 21.41
C GLY A 216 -19.58 4.79 21.26
N MET A 217 -19.71 3.61 21.87
CA MET A 217 -18.72 2.54 21.91
C MET A 217 -19.31 1.26 21.31
N PRO A 218 -19.58 1.22 19.99
CA PRO A 218 -20.23 0.11 19.34
C PRO A 218 -19.33 -1.13 19.33
N ASP A 219 -19.80 -2.22 19.93
CA ASP A 219 -19.24 -3.55 19.73
C ASP A 219 -19.87 -4.15 18.49
N LEU A 220 -19.07 -4.29 17.43
CA LEU A 220 -19.49 -4.80 16.15
C LEU A 220 -19.18 -6.28 16.03
N THR A 221 -20.11 -7.02 15.45
CA THR A 221 -19.89 -8.40 15.01
C THR A 221 -20.13 -8.50 13.50
N LEU A 222 -19.11 -8.94 12.77
CA LEU A 222 -19.07 -9.01 11.31
C LEU A 222 -18.81 -10.44 10.85
N THR A 223 -19.59 -10.91 9.88
CA THR A 223 -19.49 -12.25 9.29
C THR A 223 -19.33 -12.16 7.77
N PHE A 224 -18.64 -13.16 7.20
CA PHE A 224 -18.43 -13.29 5.76
C PHE A 224 -19.15 -14.52 5.22
N ASN A 225 -19.47 -14.52 3.94
CA ASN A 225 -20.07 -15.66 3.25
C ASN A 225 -19.21 -16.94 3.28
N ASN A 226 -17.88 -16.81 3.21
CA ASN A 226 -16.96 -17.95 3.28
C ASN A 226 -15.63 -17.57 3.95
N PRO A 227 -15.59 -17.41 5.29
CA PRO A 227 -14.38 -16.97 5.98
C PRO A 227 -13.26 -18.02 5.97
N ARG A 228 -13.55 -19.27 5.60
CA ARG A 228 -12.57 -20.37 5.58
C ARG A 228 -11.56 -20.26 4.44
N MET A 229 -11.84 -19.45 3.42
CA MET A 229 -10.91 -19.20 2.32
C MET A 229 -9.82 -18.17 2.65
N LEU A 230 -9.96 -17.50 3.81
CA LEU A 230 -9.05 -16.46 4.25
C LEU A 230 -7.87 -17.09 4.98
N ASP A 231 -6.72 -17.10 4.32
CA ASP A 231 -5.43 -17.49 4.85
C ASP A 231 -4.63 -16.26 5.32
N ASP A 232 -3.63 -16.49 6.18
CA ASP A 232 -2.64 -15.48 6.62
C ASP A 232 -3.24 -14.12 6.98
N VAL A 233 -4.28 -14.17 7.80
CA VAL A 233 -4.99 -12.98 8.27
C VAL A 233 -4.14 -12.18 9.27
N SER A 234 -4.10 -10.86 9.10
CA SER A 234 -3.48 -9.93 10.05
C SER A 234 -4.49 -8.86 10.44
N PHE A 235 -4.81 -8.78 11.73
CA PHE A 235 -5.89 -7.94 12.24
C PHE A 235 -5.39 -6.60 12.80
N HIS A 236 -6.26 -5.60 12.74
CA HIS A 236 -6.15 -4.43 13.61
C HIS A 236 -6.26 -4.87 15.08
N PRO A 237 -5.54 -4.22 16.01
CA PRO A 237 -5.64 -4.51 17.46
C PRO A 237 -7.05 -4.46 18.05
N CYS A 238 -8.00 -3.86 17.33
CA CYS A 238 -9.39 -3.76 17.78
C CYS A 238 -10.17 -5.08 17.69
N VAL A 239 -9.64 -6.06 16.94
CA VAL A 239 -10.27 -7.36 16.72
C VAL A 239 -9.93 -8.34 17.82
N ARG A 240 -10.95 -8.97 18.39
CA ARG A 240 -10.80 -10.03 19.38
C ARG A 240 -10.40 -11.34 18.69
N TYR A 241 -9.10 -11.64 18.71
CA TYR A 241 -8.52 -12.81 18.02
C TYR A 241 -9.19 -14.14 18.39
N SER A 242 -9.48 -14.38 19.67
CA SER A 242 -10.09 -15.64 20.12
C SER A 242 -11.45 -15.92 19.49
N LYS A 243 -12.26 -14.89 19.19
CA LYS A 243 -13.57 -15.08 18.53
C LYS A 243 -13.41 -15.38 17.04
N TRP A 244 -12.37 -14.84 16.41
CA TRP A 244 -12.02 -15.22 15.05
C TRP A 244 -11.53 -16.68 14.97
N GLU A 245 -10.65 -17.10 15.88
CA GLU A 245 -10.12 -18.47 15.87
C GLU A 245 -11.21 -19.53 16.10
N ASN A 246 -12.10 -19.29 17.06
CA ASN A 246 -13.15 -20.25 17.42
C ASN A 246 -14.30 -20.28 16.41
N ASP A 247 -14.81 -19.11 16.03
CA ASP A 247 -16.09 -19.00 15.33
C ASP A 247 -15.94 -18.50 13.88
N ARG A 248 -14.74 -18.03 13.48
CA ARG A 248 -14.50 -17.32 12.22
C ARG A 248 -15.38 -16.07 12.07
N VAL A 249 -15.60 -15.40 13.20
CA VAL A 249 -16.39 -14.17 13.29
C VAL A 249 -15.50 -13.03 13.77
N LEU A 250 -15.58 -11.87 13.11
CA LEU A 250 -14.89 -10.68 13.58
C LEU A 250 -15.73 -9.98 14.64
N SER A 251 -15.14 -9.75 15.81
CA SER A 251 -15.74 -9.00 16.91
C SER A 251 -14.80 -7.90 17.34
N PHE A 252 -15.24 -6.65 17.30
CA PHE A 252 -14.36 -5.50 17.50
C PHE A 252 -15.12 -4.24 17.87
N ILE A 253 -14.44 -3.34 18.59
CA ILE A 253 -14.88 -1.96 18.78
C ILE A 253 -14.05 -1.11 17.82
N PRO A 254 -14.61 -0.55 16.73
CA PRO A 254 -13.83 0.10 15.68
C PRO A 254 -13.20 1.42 16.14
N PRO A 255 -11.95 1.72 15.74
CA PRO A 255 -11.46 3.09 15.70
C PRO A 255 -12.45 4.01 14.99
N ASP A 256 -12.47 5.27 15.40
CA ASP A 256 -13.26 6.30 14.72
C ASP A 256 -12.59 6.74 13.41
N GLY A 257 -13.37 7.00 12.37
CA GLY A 257 -12.87 7.42 11.06
C GLY A 257 -12.29 6.28 10.23
N GLN A 258 -11.25 6.59 9.46
CA GLN A 258 -10.63 5.67 8.50
C GLN A 258 -9.55 4.82 9.16
N PHE A 259 -9.63 3.49 9.01
CA PHE A 259 -8.60 2.55 9.45
C PHE A 259 -8.61 1.27 8.63
N LYS A 260 -7.51 0.51 8.66
CA LYS A 260 -7.44 -0.83 8.09
C LYS A 260 -7.90 -1.84 9.13
N LEU A 261 -8.98 -2.58 8.85
CA LEU A 261 -9.53 -3.56 9.79
C LEU A 261 -8.70 -4.85 9.82
N PHE A 262 -8.37 -5.39 8.65
CA PHE A 262 -7.46 -6.53 8.53
C PHE A 262 -6.99 -6.71 7.08
N THR A 263 -5.91 -7.47 6.93
CA THR A 263 -5.44 -8.02 5.64
C THR A 263 -5.62 -9.53 5.63
N TYR A 264 -5.72 -10.11 4.45
CA TYR A 264 -5.88 -11.54 4.24
C TYR A 264 -5.27 -11.96 2.92
N ARG A 265 -5.10 -13.28 2.77
CA ARG A 265 -4.59 -13.92 1.58
C ARG A 265 -5.58 -14.99 1.13
N VAL A 266 -5.80 -15.12 -0.17
CA VAL A 266 -6.63 -16.19 -0.72
C VAL A 266 -5.84 -16.93 -1.78
N LYS A 267 -5.72 -18.24 -1.61
CA LYS A 267 -5.12 -19.16 -2.59
C LYS A 267 -6.22 -19.86 -3.38
N GLY A 268 -5.84 -20.43 -4.52
CA GLY A 268 -6.74 -21.30 -5.28
C GLY A 268 -7.79 -20.56 -6.11
N VAL A 269 -7.53 -19.31 -6.48
CA VAL A 269 -8.34 -18.62 -7.50
C VAL A 269 -8.17 -19.35 -8.83
N THR A 270 -9.26 -19.90 -9.36
CA THR A 270 -9.25 -20.70 -10.60
C THR A 270 -9.70 -19.92 -11.83
N GLN A 271 -10.35 -18.77 -11.64
CA GLN A 271 -10.96 -17.98 -12.70
C GLN A 271 -10.37 -16.56 -12.70
N LEU A 272 -9.77 -16.19 -13.82
CA LEU A 272 -9.20 -14.86 -14.04
C LEU A 272 -10.20 -13.97 -14.77
N PRO A 273 -10.22 -12.65 -14.51
CA PRO A 273 -11.23 -11.75 -15.06
C PRO A 273 -10.98 -11.39 -16.54
N LEU A 274 -9.74 -11.53 -16.99
CA LEU A 274 -9.32 -11.25 -18.36
C LEU A 274 -8.34 -12.31 -18.85
N PHE A 275 -8.18 -12.38 -20.17
CA PHE A 275 -7.08 -13.08 -20.81
C PHE A 275 -6.19 -12.08 -21.54
N VAL A 276 -4.90 -12.41 -21.59
CA VAL A 276 -3.94 -11.82 -22.53
C VAL A 276 -3.33 -12.98 -23.30
N LYS A 277 -3.35 -12.90 -24.62
CA LYS A 277 -2.77 -13.89 -25.52
C LYS A 277 -1.66 -13.23 -26.32
N PRO A 278 -0.41 -13.32 -25.84
CA PRO A 278 0.74 -12.89 -26.61
C PRO A 278 1.14 -13.96 -27.63
N GLN A 279 1.43 -13.52 -28.84
CA GLN A 279 2.03 -14.29 -29.92
C GLN A 279 3.20 -13.46 -30.44
N ILE A 280 4.36 -13.66 -29.83
CA ILE A 280 5.60 -12.97 -30.16
C ILE A 280 6.57 -14.00 -30.75
N SER A 281 7.22 -13.64 -31.84
CA SER A 281 8.22 -14.50 -32.48
C SER A 281 9.35 -13.64 -33.00
N PHE A 282 10.58 -14.14 -32.85
CA PHE A 282 11.79 -13.53 -33.39
C PHE A 282 12.41 -14.47 -34.42
N GLY A 283 12.99 -13.88 -35.46
CA GLY A 283 13.80 -14.55 -36.47
C GLY A 283 15.02 -13.70 -36.80
N GLU A 284 15.71 -14.03 -37.89
CA GLU A 284 16.87 -13.25 -38.33
C GLU A 284 16.44 -11.83 -38.73
N GLY A 285 17.08 -10.82 -38.12
CA GLY A 285 16.86 -9.40 -38.43
C GLY A 285 15.59 -8.78 -37.85
N GLY A 286 14.65 -9.55 -37.30
CA GLY A 286 13.38 -8.98 -36.81
C GLY A 286 12.44 -9.99 -36.13
N GLY A 287 11.21 -9.57 -35.90
CA GLY A 287 10.18 -10.38 -35.25
C GLY A 287 8.76 -9.86 -35.51
N ARG A 288 7.77 -10.69 -35.20
CA ARG A 288 6.35 -10.35 -35.29
C ARG A 288 5.74 -10.31 -33.90
N VAL A 289 4.93 -9.29 -33.66
CA VAL A 289 4.21 -9.09 -32.40
C VAL A 289 2.72 -9.13 -32.69
N ASN A 290 1.99 -9.93 -31.94
CA ASN A 290 0.53 -9.94 -31.91
C ASN A 290 0.07 -10.23 -30.48
N VAL A 291 -0.56 -9.25 -29.83
CA VAL A 291 -1.02 -9.35 -28.45
C VAL A 291 -2.49 -8.99 -28.42
N SER A 292 -3.33 -9.94 -28.01
CA SER A 292 -4.77 -9.71 -27.83
C SER A 292 -5.16 -9.76 -26.36
N VAL A 293 -6.08 -8.88 -25.96
CA VAL A 293 -6.63 -8.80 -24.61
C VAL A 293 -8.14 -8.89 -24.69
N GLY A 294 -8.77 -9.56 -23.74
CA GLY A 294 -10.23 -9.61 -23.67
C GLY A 294 -10.73 -10.08 -22.32
N PRO A 295 -12.02 -9.88 -22.01
CA PRO A 295 -12.61 -10.41 -20.80
C PRO A 295 -12.66 -11.95 -20.91
N LYS A 296 -12.37 -12.66 -19.82
CA LYS A 296 -12.73 -14.09 -19.73
C LYS A 296 -14.17 -14.16 -19.26
N VAL A 297 -14.99 -14.97 -19.94
CA VAL A 297 -16.32 -15.34 -19.44
C VAL A 297 -16.10 -16.14 -18.17
N THR A 298 -16.20 -15.47 -17.04
CA THR A 298 -16.22 -16.08 -15.73
C THR A 298 -17.65 -16.00 -15.24
N ASN A 299 -18.08 -17.02 -14.50
CA ASN A 299 -19.42 -17.05 -13.94
C ASN A 299 -19.47 -16.08 -12.74
N PHE A 300 -19.39 -14.76 -13.00
CA PHE A 300 -19.45 -13.68 -12.02
C PHE A 300 -20.87 -13.50 -11.43
N GLY A 301 -21.52 -14.60 -11.02
CA GLY A 301 -22.84 -14.59 -10.39
C GLY A 301 -23.91 -13.73 -11.08
N PRO A 302 -24.97 -13.31 -10.37
CA PRO A 302 -26.02 -12.46 -10.94
C PRO A 302 -25.60 -11.00 -11.22
N GLN A 303 -24.34 -10.61 -10.99
CA GLN A 303 -23.83 -9.25 -11.22
C GLN A 303 -23.02 -9.08 -12.53
N GLN A 304 -22.97 -10.11 -13.38
CA GLN A 304 -22.26 -10.14 -14.67
C GLN A 304 -22.46 -8.90 -15.58
N SER A 305 -23.60 -8.22 -15.50
CA SER A 305 -23.92 -7.13 -16.44
C SER A 305 -23.26 -5.78 -16.13
N LYS A 306 -22.64 -5.62 -14.94
CA LYS A 306 -22.06 -4.35 -14.46
C LYS A 306 -20.54 -4.33 -14.32
N THR A 307 -19.87 -5.47 -14.44
CA THR A 307 -18.42 -5.55 -14.23
C THR A 307 -17.69 -4.88 -15.40
N VAL A 308 -17.05 -3.75 -15.12
CA VAL A 308 -16.23 -3.00 -16.08
C VAL A 308 -14.76 -3.20 -15.72
N ILE A 309 -13.99 -3.69 -16.68
CA ILE A 309 -12.53 -3.76 -16.58
C ILE A 309 -11.98 -2.46 -17.17
N GLU A 310 -11.39 -1.65 -16.32
CA GLU A 310 -10.84 -0.33 -16.60
C GLU A 310 -9.35 -0.27 -16.22
N ASP A 311 -8.71 0.86 -16.53
CA ASP A 311 -7.28 1.10 -16.31
C ASP A 311 -6.38 -0.03 -16.87
N VAL A 312 -6.78 -0.62 -18.00
CA VAL A 312 -6.07 -1.74 -18.59
C VAL A 312 -4.85 -1.25 -19.35
N MET A 313 -3.68 -1.72 -18.92
CA MET A 313 -2.40 -1.44 -19.55
C MET A 313 -1.58 -2.73 -19.70
N VAL A 314 -0.99 -2.93 -20.86
CA VAL A 314 -0.08 -4.03 -21.13
C VAL A 314 1.32 -3.46 -21.37
N THR A 315 2.29 -3.93 -20.59
CA THR A 315 3.69 -3.55 -20.71
C THR A 315 4.49 -4.70 -21.30
N ILE A 316 5.21 -4.43 -22.39
CA ILE A 316 6.05 -5.39 -23.12
C ILE A 316 7.50 -4.90 -23.04
N PRO A 317 8.35 -5.52 -22.20
CA PRO A 317 9.76 -5.18 -22.10
C PRO A 317 10.54 -5.88 -23.22
N PHE A 318 10.76 -5.22 -24.35
CA PHE A 318 11.53 -5.81 -25.44
C PHE A 318 13.02 -5.97 -25.10
N SER A 319 13.69 -6.89 -25.79
CA SER A 319 15.15 -7.03 -25.70
C SER A 319 15.85 -5.74 -26.16
N LYS A 320 17.01 -5.45 -25.56
CA LYS A 320 17.90 -4.36 -26.00
C LYS A 320 18.44 -4.55 -27.43
N SER A 321 18.34 -5.76 -27.98
CA SER A 321 18.66 -6.03 -29.38
C SER A 321 17.62 -5.50 -30.39
N VAL A 322 16.45 -5.02 -29.92
CA VAL A 322 15.44 -4.40 -30.78
C VAL A 322 15.85 -2.97 -31.13
N SER A 323 15.95 -2.70 -32.43
CA SER A 323 16.28 -1.37 -32.98
C SER A 323 15.04 -0.49 -33.05
N THR A 324 14.04 -0.90 -33.84
CA THR A 324 12.80 -0.15 -34.11
C THR A 324 11.57 -1.04 -34.00
N THR A 325 10.43 -0.44 -33.65
CA THR A 325 9.14 -1.14 -33.53
C THR A 325 8.08 -0.47 -34.41
N ASN A 326 7.52 -1.23 -35.35
CA ASN A 326 6.41 -0.80 -36.20
C ASN A 326 5.14 -1.50 -35.75
N LEU A 327 4.51 -0.97 -34.69
CA LEU A 327 3.32 -1.54 -34.06
C LEU A 327 2.07 -0.71 -34.39
N THR A 328 0.91 -1.34 -34.31
CA THR A 328 -0.40 -0.72 -34.45
C THR A 328 -1.36 -1.33 -33.44
N CYS A 329 -2.21 -0.51 -32.82
CA CYS A 329 -3.27 -0.99 -31.94
C CYS A 329 -4.64 -0.58 -32.47
N ASN A 330 -5.63 -1.48 -32.35
CA ASN A 330 -7.00 -1.19 -32.80
C ASN A 330 -7.86 -0.48 -31.72
N VAL A 331 -7.40 -0.49 -30.46
CA VAL A 331 -8.05 0.09 -29.29
C VAL A 331 -6.97 0.70 -28.41
N GLY A 332 -7.24 1.89 -27.88
CA GLY A 332 -6.31 2.62 -27.04
C GLY A 332 -5.13 3.21 -27.83
N SER A 333 -4.04 3.47 -27.12
CA SER A 333 -2.79 3.99 -27.69
C SER A 333 -1.59 3.26 -27.09
N TYR A 334 -0.48 3.21 -27.81
CA TYR A 334 0.77 2.68 -27.27
C TYR A 334 1.87 3.74 -27.32
N SER A 335 2.82 3.62 -26.40
CA SER A 335 4.07 4.38 -26.40
C SER A 335 5.25 3.43 -26.28
N MET A 336 6.39 3.83 -26.85
CA MET A 336 7.65 3.10 -26.77
C MET A 336 8.67 3.98 -26.05
N GLU A 337 9.21 3.47 -24.95
CA GLU A 337 10.30 4.13 -24.23
C GLU A 337 11.64 3.62 -24.78
N GLU A 338 12.27 4.43 -25.63
CA GLU A 338 13.46 3.99 -26.40
C GLU A 338 14.68 3.67 -25.54
N ALA A 339 14.84 4.32 -24.39
CA ALA A 339 15.98 4.10 -23.49
C ALA A 339 15.91 2.73 -22.79
N THR A 340 14.71 2.31 -22.39
CA THR A 340 14.46 1.05 -21.66
C THR A 340 13.98 -0.07 -22.59
N LYS A 341 13.62 0.26 -23.83
CA LYS A 341 12.98 -0.61 -24.82
C LYS A 341 11.66 -1.22 -24.31
N VAL A 342 10.91 -0.44 -23.55
CA VAL A 342 9.62 -0.86 -22.98
C VAL A 342 8.47 -0.26 -23.77
N CYS A 343 7.62 -1.12 -24.32
CA CYS A 343 6.35 -0.71 -24.93
C CYS A 343 5.23 -0.73 -23.88
N LYS A 344 4.48 0.37 -23.77
CA LYS A 344 3.30 0.47 -22.91
C LYS A 344 2.08 0.68 -23.79
N TRP A 345 1.18 -0.30 -23.82
CA TRP A 345 -0.09 -0.22 -24.51
C TRP A 345 -1.20 0.08 -23.51
N ASN A 346 -1.74 1.30 -23.58
CA ASN A 346 -2.84 1.78 -22.75
C ASN A 346 -4.17 1.54 -23.47
N ILE A 347 -4.92 0.54 -23.02
CA ILE A 347 -6.25 0.17 -23.54
C ILE A 347 -7.33 1.02 -22.85
N GLY A 348 -7.13 1.37 -21.59
CA GLY A 348 -8.13 2.04 -20.75
C GLY A 348 -9.25 1.07 -20.39
N LYS A 349 -10.45 1.29 -20.94
CA LYS A 349 -11.62 0.43 -20.70
C LYS A 349 -11.77 -0.60 -21.81
N ILE A 350 -11.93 -1.88 -21.44
CA ILE A 350 -12.14 -2.95 -22.44
C ILE A 350 -13.51 -2.77 -23.11
N PRO A 351 -13.58 -2.59 -24.44
CA PRO A 351 -14.84 -2.44 -25.15
C PRO A 351 -15.57 -3.78 -25.27
N LYS A 352 -16.92 -3.74 -25.25
CA LYS A 352 -17.76 -4.95 -25.37
C LYS A 352 -17.81 -5.51 -26.79
N GLU A 353 -17.66 -4.66 -27.79
CA GLU A 353 -17.93 -4.97 -29.20
C GLU A 353 -16.70 -5.43 -29.99
N ARG A 354 -15.50 -5.18 -29.47
CA ARG A 354 -14.24 -5.49 -30.16
C ARG A 354 -13.19 -5.92 -29.16
N SER A 355 -12.39 -6.92 -29.50
CA SER A 355 -11.22 -7.31 -28.69
C SER A 355 -10.03 -6.38 -28.99
N PRO A 356 -9.44 -5.74 -27.96
CA PRO A 356 -8.16 -5.06 -28.10
C PRO A 356 -7.08 -5.96 -28.70
N LEU A 357 -6.35 -5.40 -29.66
CA LEU A 357 -5.25 -6.04 -30.38
C LEU A 357 -4.13 -5.03 -30.62
N LEU A 358 -2.91 -5.40 -30.24
CA LEU A 358 -1.66 -4.74 -30.63
C LEU A 358 -0.90 -5.69 -31.58
N SER A 359 -0.57 -5.22 -32.78
CA SER A 359 0.10 -6.05 -33.78
C SER A 359 1.10 -5.27 -34.63
N GLY A 360 2.12 -5.96 -35.13
CA GLY A 360 3.11 -5.37 -36.01
C GLY A 360 4.42 -6.13 -36.05
N TYR A 361 5.50 -5.43 -36.38
CA TYR A 361 6.83 -6.00 -36.54
C TYR A 361 7.86 -5.24 -35.71
N VAL A 362 8.88 -5.95 -35.27
CA VAL A 362 10.04 -5.40 -34.59
C VAL A 362 11.28 -5.72 -35.42
N ASN A 363 12.20 -4.77 -35.53
CA ASN A 363 13.47 -4.98 -36.21
C ASN A 363 14.56 -5.14 -35.17
N LEU A 364 15.51 -6.04 -35.43
CA LEU A 364 16.70 -6.18 -34.60
C LEU A 364 17.81 -5.24 -35.08
N ILE A 365 18.79 -5.00 -34.22
CA ILE A 365 20.01 -4.31 -34.60
C ILE A 365 20.79 -5.24 -35.57
N PRO A 366 21.24 -4.75 -36.73
CA PRO A 366 22.00 -5.57 -37.68
C PRO A 366 23.20 -6.26 -37.02
N GLY A 367 23.35 -7.57 -37.26
CA GLY A 367 24.44 -8.38 -36.72
C GLY A 367 24.24 -8.86 -35.27
N GLN A 368 23.18 -8.46 -34.58
CA GLN A 368 22.81 -9.04 -33.28
C GLN A 368 21.97 -10.31 -33.48
N PRO A 369 22.16 -11.33 -32.62
CA PRO A 369 21.32 -12.53 -32.64
C PRO A 369 19.88 -12.20 -32.23
N ALA A 370 18.95 -13.08 -32.64
CA ALA A 370 17.60 -13.05 -32.13
C ALA A 370 17.61 -13.21 -30.59
N PRO A 371 16.69 -12.55 -29.85
CA PRO A 371 16.55 -12.76 -28.42
C PRO A 371 16.35 -14.25 -28.09
N GLU A 372 17.03 -14.72 -27.04
CA GLU A 372 16.95 -16.13 -26.60
C GLU A 372 15.56 -16.51 -26.06
N SER A 373 14.76 -15.53 -25.65
CA SER A 373 13.41 -15.74 -25.14
C SER A 373 12.49 -14.58 -25.49
N ASN A 374 11.19 -14.90 -25.54
CA ASN A 374 10.14 -13.90 -25.67
C ASN A 374 10.00 -13.10 -24.36
N PRO A 375 9.64 -11.81 -24.44
CA PRO A 375 9.45 -10.99 -23.25
C PRO A 375 8.21 -11.45 -22.48
N SER A 376 8.28 -11.41 -21.15
CA SER A 376 7.10 -11.56 -20.32
C SER A 376 6.34 -10.24 -20.24
N LEU A 377 5.04 -10.30 -20.52
CA LEU A 377 4.17 -9.14 -20.47
C LEU A 377 3.73 -8.89 -19.02
N LEU A 378 3.66 -7.62 -18.63
CA LEU A 378 3.06 -7.20 -17.37
C LEU A 378 1.72 -6.53 -17.65
N VAL A 379 0.70 -6.91 -16.90
CA VAL A 379 -0.66 -6.43 -17.10
C VAL A 379 -1.11 -5.66 -15.87
N GLN A 380 -1.65 -4.46 -16.09
CA GLN A 380 -2.35 -3.69 -15.08
C GLN A 380 -3.82 -3.59 -15.48
N PHE A 381 -4.71 -3.66 -14.49
CA PHE A 381 -6.14 -3.46 -14.66
C PHE A 381 -6.79 -3.18 -13.32
N LYS A 382 -8.01 -2.66 -13.37
CA LYS A 382 -8.88 -2.42 -12.23
C LYS A 382 -10.31 -2.83 -12.56
N ILE A 383 -11.00 -3.38 -11.56
CA ILE A 383 -12.39 -3.80 -11.65
C ILE A 383 -13.11 -3.29 -10.40
N THR A 384 -14.08 -2.41 -10.60
CA THR A 384 -14.90 -1.85 -9.52
C THR A 384 -16.17 -2.67 -9.31
N GLY A 385 -16.61 -2.79 -8.06
CA GLY A 385 -17.76 -3.61 -7.66
C GLY A 385 -17.47 -5.10 -7.65
N PHE A 386 -16.20 -5.52 -7.68
CA PHE A 386 -15.82 -6.92 -7.82
C PHE A 386 -14.69 -7.30 -6.84
N ALA A 387 -14.90 -8.39 -6.11
CA ALA A 387 -13.89 -9.10 -5.32
C ALA A 387 -13.62 -10.43 -6.02
N ILE A 388 -12.40 -10.62 -6.52
CA ILE A 388 -11.96 -11.82 -7.24
C ILE A 388 -11.91 -13.07 -6.37
N SER A 389 -11.74 -12.90 -5.05
CA SER A 389 -11.89 -13.99 -4.11
C SER A 389 -13.35 -14.47 -4.00
N GLY A 390 -14.33 -13.60 -4.30
CA GLY A 390 -15.74 -13.85 -4.01
C GLY A 390 -16.12 -13.59 -2.55
N LEU A 391 -15.21 -13.03 -1.74
CA LEU A 391 -15.49 -12.59 -0.38
C LEU A 391 -16.59 -11.53 -0.39
N SER A 392 -17.60 -11.72 0.44
CA SER A 392 -18.63 -10.73 0.69
C SER A 392 -18.97 -10.63 2.16
N ILE A 393 -19.28 -9.41 2.60
CA ILE A 393 -19.75 -9.14 3.94
C ILE A 393 -21.22 -9.52 4.03
N ASP A 394 -21.52 -10.54 4.84
CA ASP A 394 -22.85 -11.08 5.01
C ASP A 394 -23.62 -10.25 6.06
N VAL A 395 -23.40 -10.53 7.35
CA VAL A 395 -24.08 -9.86 8.47
C VAL A 395 -23.14 -8.91 9.21
N LEU A 396 -23.66 -7.74 9.57
CA LEU A 396 -23.07 -6.82 10.54
C LEU A 396 -24.10 -6.53 11.63
N THR A 397 -23.74 -6.77 12.89
CA THR A 397 -24.55 -6.37 14.06
C THR A 397 -23.79 -5.35 14.89
N CYS A 398 -24.54 -4.47 15.57
CA CYS A 398 -24.03 -3.42 16.44
C CYS A 398 -24.69 -3.56 17.82
N SER A 399 -23.91 -3.41 18.89
CA SER A 399 -24.43 -3.45 20.27
C SER A 399 -25.21 -2.20 20.68
N GLU A 400 -25.02 -1.08 19.99
CA GLU A 400 -25.72 0.17 20.26
C GLU A 400 -27.19 0.09 19.83
N ALA A 401 -28.06 0.91 20.44
CA ALA A 401 -29.50 0.88 20.18
C ALA A 401 -29.91 1.28 18.74
N TYR A 402 -29.00 1.92 18.01
CA TYR A 402 -29.23 2.32 16.62
C TYR A 402 -28.76 1.23 15.63
N LYS A 403 -29.41 1.18 14.47
CA LYS A 403 -28.96 0.34 13.35
C LYS A 403 -28.08 1.17 12.41
N PRO A 404 -26.76 0.90 12.33
CA PRO A 404 -25.90 1.67 11.44
C PRO A 404 -26.21 1.40 9.97
N TYR A 405 -26.05 2.42 9.14
CA TYR A 405 -26.02 2.23 7.70
C TYR A 405 -24.73 1.52 7.30
N LYS A 406 -24.83 0.38 6.60
CA LYS A 406 -23.70 -0.42 6.11
C LYS A 406 -23.51 -0.18 4.62
N GLY A 407 -22.38 0.41 4.23
CA GLY A 407 -21.93 0.45 2.84
C GLY A 407 -20.81 -0.56 2.59
N VAL A 408 -20.83 -1.23 1.43
CA VAL A 408 -19.75 -2.14 1.02
C VAL A 408 -19.38 -1.84 -0.43
N ARG A 409 -18.09 -1.73 -0.71
CA ARG A 409 -17.54 -1.58 -2.04
C ARG A 409 -16.38 -2.57 -2.21
N ALA A 410 -16.31 -3.22 -3.36
CA ALA A 410 -15.22 -4.12 -3.71
C ALA A 410 -14.43 -3.57 -4.90
N ILE A 411 -13.11 -3.70 -4.87
CA ILE A 411 -12.21 -3.30 -5.95
C ILE A 411 -11.17 -4.41 -6.10
N THR A 412 -11.05 -4.97 -7.30
CA THR A 412 -9.94 -5.85 -7.68
C THR A 412 -8.99 -5.08 -8.59
N LYS A 413 -7.70 -5.13 -8.33
CA LYS A 413 -6.65 -4.57 -9.20
C LYS A 413 -5.54 -5.59 -9.42
N ALA A 414 -4.78 -5.43 -10.50
CA ALA A 414 -3.60 -6.24 -10.74
C ALA A 414 -2.50 -5.91 -9.73
N GLY A 415 -1.92 -6.92 -9.09
CA GLY A 415 -0.61 -6.84 -8.45
C GLY A 415 0.49 -7.15 -9.47
N LYS A 416 1.31 -8.17 -9.20
CA LYS A 416 2.26 -8.77 -10.14
C LYS A 416 1.53 -9.72 -11.08
N PHE A 417 0.87 -9.17 -12.10
CA PHE A 417 0.20 -9.96 -13.13
C PHE A 417 1.10 -10.10 -14.37
N GLN A 418 1.70 -11.28 -14.52
CA GLN A 418 2.66 -11.61 -15.58
C GLN A 418 2.08 -12.64 -16.55
N VAL A 419 2.23 -12.39 -17.84
CA VAL A 419 1.85 -13.33 -18.91
C VAL A 419 3.05 -13.62 -19.78
N ARG A 420 3.51 -14.88 -19.79
CA ARG A 420 4.67 -15.31 -20.56
C ARG A 420 4.26 -15.53 -22.02
N ALA A 421 5.13 -15.12 -22.93
CA ALA A 421 4.95 -15.21 -24.38
C ALA A 421 5.85 -16.27 -25.01
#